data_AF-A0A6F8V4H9-F1
#
_entry.id   AF-A0A6F8V4H9-F1
#
_cell.length_a   1.000
_cell.length_b   1.000
_cell.length_c   1.000
_cell.angle_alpha   90.00
_cell.angle_beta   90.00
_cell.angle_gamma   90.00
#
_symmetry.space_group_name_H-M   'P 1'
#
loop_
_entity.id
_entity.type
_entity.pdbx_description
1 polymer ?
#
loop_
_entity_poly.entity_id
_entity_poly.type
_entity_poly.pdbx_seq_one_letter_code
_entity_poly.pdbx_strand_id
1 'polypeptide(L)'
;MTEITTDDIRAFVDLAQDEAAALHQLDGSAIKAFADAWYLVDTDVISIRNMDDEELRKAIVEELVDVEYWRRHGKKMSYRVEDLVRFLPAVLHSRVMGAFADPHLQSFLERRDDGELRIDPVHLQDAMDFCGVWLEGEAPLTDEAVYIAGPGYR
;
A
#
# COMPACT_ATOMS: atom_id res chain seq x y z
N MET A 1 0.12 -35.88 1.92
CA MET A 1 -0.67 -34.63 1.97
C MET A 1 -1.47 -34.67 3.25
N THR A 2 -1.15 -33.80 4.20
CA THR A 2 -1.96 -33.63 5.40
C THR A 2 -3.22 -32.87 4.99
N GLU A 3 -4.39 -33.42 5.31
CA GLU A 3 -5.68 -32.79 4.98
C GLU A 3 -5.88 -31.61 5.93
N ILE A 4 -6.07 -30.39 5.37
CA ILE A 4 -6.39 -29.20 6.17
C ILE A 4 -7.82 -29.34 6.66
N THR A 5 -8.01 -29.28 7.98
CA THR A 5 -9.33 -29.41 8.60
C THR A 5 -9.99 -28.05 8.82
N THR A 6 -11.29 -28.03 9.06
CA THR A 6 -12.03 -26.81 9.42
C THR A 6 -11.48 -26.15 10.70
N ASP A 7 -10.97 -26.94 11.64
CA ASP A 7 -10.39 -26.41 12.88
C ASP A 7 -9.02 -25.79 12.63
N ASP A 8 -8.24 -26.31 11.67
CA ASP A 8 -7.00 -25.66 11.22
C ASP A 8 -7.29 -24.31 10.55
N ILE A 9 -8.36 -24.22 9.75
CA ILE A 9 -8.80 -22.97 9.12
C ILE A 9 -9.24 -21.95 10.18
N ARG A 10 -10.02 -22.38 11.19
CA ARG A 10 -10.45 -21.50 12.29
C ARG A 10 -9.26 -20.97 13.09
N ALA A 11 -8.34 -21.85 13.48
CA ALA A 11 -7.15 -21.44 14.23
C ALA A 11 -6.30 -20.43 13.45
N PHE A 12 -6.22 -20.56 12.13
CA PHE A 12 -5.54 -19.60 11.27
C PHE A 12 -6.27 -18.24 11.23
N VAL A 13 -7.60 -18.25 11.11
CA VAL A 13 -8.42 -17.02 11.13
C VAL A 13 -8.30 -16.30 12.48
N ASP A 14 -8.38 -17.04 13.59
CA ASP A 14 -8.27 -16.48 14.94
C ASP A 14 -6.89 -15.84 15.15
N LEU A 15 -5.82 -16.50 14.70
CA LEU A 15 -4.46 -15.95 14.75
C LEU A 15 -4.35 -14.64 13.96
N ALA A 16 -4.86 -14.61 12.72
CA ALA A 16 -4.81 -13.40 11.90
C ALA A 16 -5.61 -12.24 12.51
N GLN A 17 -6.75 -12.54 13.16
CA GLN A 17 -7.55 -11.54 13.87
C GLN A 17 -6.83 -11.01 15.12
N ASP A 18 -6.17 -11.89 15.88
CA ASP A 18 -5.39 -11.51 17.06
C ASP A 18 -4.18 -10.64 16.67
N GLU A 19 -3.49 -10.99 15.58
CA GLU A 19 -2.38 -10.20 15.04
C GLU A 19 -2.84 -8.82 14.56
N ALA A 20 -3.94 -8.76 13.82
CA ALA A 20 -4.53 -7.49 13.40
C ALA A 20 -4.92 -6.64 14.63
N ALA A 21 -5.61 -7.23 15.60
CA ALA A 21 -5.99 -6.53 16.83
C ALA A 21 -4.78 -6.00 17.61
N ALA A 22 -3.70 -6.78 17.69
CA ALA A 22 -2.45 -6.37 18.32
C ALA A 22 -1.80 -5.19 17.58
N LEU A 23 -1.76 -5.21 16.25
CA LEU A 23 -1.23 -4.13 15.42
C LEU A 23 -2.01 -2.82 15.66
N HIS A 24 -3.33 -2.90 15.80
CA HIS A 24 -4.17 -1.76 16.15
C HIS A 24 -3.92 -1.18 17.56
N GLN A 25 -3.24 -1.88 18.46
CA GLN A 25 -2.83 -1.33 19.76
C GLN A 25 -1.50 -0.57 19.69
N LEU A 26 -0.71 -0.77 18.63
CA LEU A 26 0.60 -0.14 18.48
C LEU A 26 0.48 1.34 18.09
N ASP A 27 1.53 2.11 18.38
CA ASP A 27 1.65 3.46 17.85
C ASP A 27 2.09 3.44 16.37
N GLY A 28 1.95 4.57 15.68
CA GLY A 28 2.27 4.65 14.27
C GLY A 28 3.73 4.37 13.92
N SER A 29 4.66 4.66 14.84
CA SER A 29 6.09 4.39 14.62
C SER A 29 6.40 2.90 14.69
N ALA A 30 5.75 2.19 15.62
CA ALA A 30 5.84 0.75 15.75
C ALA A 30 5.19 0.02 14.55
N ILE A 31 4.03 0.49 14.08
CA ILE A 31 3.39 -0.04 12.86
C ILE A 31 4.32 0.15 11.65
N LYS A 32 4.91 1.34 11.48
CA LYS A 32 5.86 1.60 10.37
C LYS A 32 7.09 0.70 10.39
N ALA A 33 7.56 0.35 11.59
CA ALA A 33 8.72 -0.51 11.79
C ALA A 33 8.41 -2.01 11.66
N PHE A 34 7.14 -2.40 11.61
CA PHE A 34 6.73 -3.80 11.48
C PHE A 34 6.59 -4.18 10.01
N ALA A 35 7.53 -4.96 9.48
CA ALA A 35 7.62 -5.34 8.08
C ALA A 35 6.31 -5.91 7.51
N ASP A 36 5.67 -6.82 8.23
CA ASP A 36 4.49 -7.56 7.77
C ASP A 36 3.20 -6.71 7.77
N ALA A 37 3.27 -5.44 8.20
CA ALA A 37 2.16 -4.50 8.08
C ALA A 37 2.07 -3.82 6.70
N TRP A 38 2.93 -4.18 5.74
CA TRP A 38 3.15 -3.39 4.53
C TRP A 38 3.23 -4.24 3.27
N TYR A 39 2.43 -3.85 2.28
CA TYR A 39 2.24 -4.60 1.04
C TYR A 39 3.53 -4.78 0.23
N LEU A 40 4.38 -3.74 0.14
CA LEU A 40 5.65 -3.84 -0.59
C LEU A 40 6.65 -4.81 0.06
N VAL A 41 6.39 -5.26 1.29
CA VAL A 41 7.24 -6.24 1.98
C VAL A 41 6.62 -7.63 1.96
N ASP A 42 5.29 -7.70 2.06
CA ASP A 42 4.52 -8.95 1.96
C ASP A 42 4.61 -9.55 0.54
N THR A 43 4.70 -8.70 -0.49
CA THR A 43 5.13 -9.13 -1.81
C THR A 43 6.64 -9.42 -1.81
N ASP A 44 6.99 -10.71 -1.62
CA ASP A 44 8.36 -11.26 -1.64
C ASP A 44 9.28 -10.53 -2.65
N VAL A 45 10.57 -10.39 -2.32
CA VAL A 45 11.63 -9.82 -3.17
C VAL A 45 11.61 -10.38 -4.60
N ILE A 46 11.15 -11.63 -4.76
CA ILE A 46 10.94 -12.29 -6.07
C ILE A 46 9.78 -11.65 -6.84
N SER A 47 8.70 -11.28 -6.18
CA SER A 47 7.51 -10.64 -6.77
C SER A 47 7.86 -9.27 -7.35
N ILE A 48 8.49 -8.37 -6.59
CA ILE A 48 8.86 -7.01 -7.07
C ILE A 48 9.79 -7.04 -8.30
N ARG A 49 10.66 -8.06 -8.39
CA ARG A 49 11.54 -8.23 -9.55
C ARG A 49 10.79 -8.62 -10.82
N ASN A 50 9.69 -9.33 -10.67
CA ASN A 50 8.92 -9.89 -11.77
C ASN A 50 7.65 -9.09 -12.09
N MET A 51 7.21 -8.21 -11.18
CA MET A 51 6.14 -7.25 -11.44
C MET A 51 6.46 -6.43 -12.69
N ASP A 52 5.49 -6.25 -13.56
CA ASP A 52 5.61 -5.22 -14.59
C ASP A 52 5.56 -3.80 -13.97
N ASP A 53 5.77 -2.79 -14.80
CA ASP A 53 5.84 -1.41 -14.30
C ASP A 53 4.48 -0.90 -13.81
N GLU A 54 3.36 -1.45 -14.31
CA GLU A 54 2.02 -1.11 -13.83
C GLU A 54 1.73 -1.75 -12.48
N GLU A 55 2.01 -3.04 -12.33
CA GLU A 55 1.89 -3.77 -11.07
C GLU A 55 2.71 -3.10 -9.98
N LEU A 56 3.94 -2.68 -10.28
CA LEU A 56 4.79 -1.99 -9.32
C LEU A 56 4.23 -0.60 -8.94
N ARG A 57 3.63 0.13 -9.89
CA ARG A 57 2.95 1.40 -9.57
C ARG A 57 1.75 1.17 -8.67
N LYS A 58 0.93 0.14 -8.94
CA LYS A 58 -0.22 -0.22 -8.10
C LYS A 58 0.21 -0.59 -6.69
N ALA A 59 1.27 -1.40 -6.55
CA ALA A 59 1.82 -1.78 -5.25
C ALA A 59 2.31 -0.56 -4.42
N ILE A 60 2.93 0.43 -5.08
CA ILE A 60 3.32 1.67 -4.40
C ILE A 60 2.10 2.50 -3.98
N VAL A 61 1.06 2.56 -4.82
CA VAL A 61 -0.18 3.27 -4.47
C VAL A 61 -0.90 2.57 -3.31
N GLU A 62 -0.96 1.24 -3.32
CA GLU A 62 -1.52 0.43 -2.23
C GLU A 62 -0.80 0.67 -0.89
N GLU A 63 0.53 0.66 -0.87
CA GLU A 63 1.31 1.01 0.32
C GLU A 63 0.93 2.40 0.87
N LEU A 64 0.65 3.37 0.00
CA LEU A 64 0.23 4.72 0.42
C LEU A 64 -1.24 4.78 0.88
N VAL A 65 -2.11 3.95 0.32
CA VAL A 65 -3.48 3.75 0.80
C VAL A 65 -3.47 3.14 2.20
N ASP A 66 -2.58 2.19 2.48
CA ASP A 66 -2.40 1.62 3.83
C ASP A 66 -1.94 2.67 4.85
N VAL A 67 -1.05 3.58 4.45
CA VAL A 67 -0.68 4.71 5.31
C VAL A 67 -1.92 5.55 5.67
N GLU A 68 -2.80 5.79 4.71
CA GLU A 68 -4.04 6.54 4.93
C GLU A 68 -5.03 5.75 5.80
N TYR A 69 -5.13 4.43 5.62
CA TYR A 69 -5.90 3.54 6.49
C TYR A 69 -5.52 3.77 7.97
N TRP A 70 -4.23 3.69 8.29
CA TRP A 70 -3.75 3.86 9.66
C TRP A 70 -4.03 5.27 10.20
N ARG A 71 -3.88 6.30 9.36
CA ARG A 71 -4.20 7.69 9.74
C ARG A 71 -5.68 7.88 10.08
N ARG A 72 -6.60 7.31 9.28
CA ARG A 72 -8.04 7.32 9.57
C ARG A 72 -8.38 6.60 10.87
N HIS A 73 -7.59 5.59 11.24
CA HIS A 73 -7.66 4.90 12.54
C HIS A 73 -6.94 5.65 13.69
N GLY A 74 -6.67 6.95 13.50
CA GLY A 74 -6.11 7.82 14.53
C GLY A 74 -4.61 7.64 14.77
N LYS A 75 -3.91 6.86 13.92
CA LYS A 75 -2.46 6.68 14.04
C LYS A 75 -1.72 7.88 13.46
N LYS A 76 -0.69 8.33 14.20
CA LYS A 76 0.24 9.35 13.69
C LYS A 76 1.31 8.67 12.85
N MET A 77 1.11 8.68 11.52
CA MET A 77 2.03 8.08 10.56
C MET A 77 2.84 9.14 9.83
N SER A 78 4.15 9.18 10.11
CA SER A 78 5.10 9.93 9.28
C SER A 78 5.72 8.99 8.26
N TYR A 79 5.41 9.23 6.99
CA TYR A 79 5.81 8.39 5.88
C TYR A 79 6.43 9.24 4.78
N ARG A 80 7.66 8.93 4.39
CA ARG A 80 8.46 9.66 3.39
C ARG A 80 8.84 8.75 2.24
N VAL A 81 9.43 9.32 1.19
CA VAL A 81 9.89 8.57 0.01
C VAL A 81 10.85 7.45 0.40
N GLU A 82 11.74 7.69 1.37
CA GLU A 82 12.70 6.68 1.83
C GLU A 82 12.02 5.48 2.51
N ASP A 83 10.82 5.67 3.05
CA ASP A 83 10.08 4.59 3.70
C ASP A 83 9.63 3.53 2.68
N LEU A 84 9.38 3.88 1.41
CA LEU A 84 9.00 2.94 0.34
C LEU A 84 10.00 1.79 0.14
N VAL A 85 11.27 2.02 0.48
CA VAL A 85 12.36 1.07 0.24
C VAL A 85 13.01 0.58 1.52
N ARG A 86 12.46 0.94 2.70
CA ARG A 86 13.10 0.73 4.01
C ARG A 86 13.39 -0.73 4.34
N PHE A 87 12.58 -1.66 3.83
CA PHE A 87 12.73 -3.10 4.02
C PHE A 87 13.21 -3.82 2.76
N LEU A 88 13.42 -3.10 1.67
CA LEU A 88 13.81 -3.67 0.39
C LEU A 88 15.33 -3.76 0.25
N PRO A 89 15.85 -4.82 -0.39
CA PRO A 89 17.26 -4.88 -0.77
C PRO A 89 17.65 -3.69 -1.67
N ALA A 90 18.85 -3.13 -1.47
CA ALA A 90 19.35 -1.96 -2.20
C ALA A 90 19.26 -2.07 -3.73
N VAL A 91 19.39 -3.29 -4.27
CA VAL A 91 19.27 -3.56 -5.73
C VAL A 91 17.89 -3.23 -6.30
N LEU A 92 16.83 -3.20 -5.48
CA LEU A 92 15.47 -2.86 -5.91
C LEU A 92 15.15 -1.37 -5.80
N HIS A 93 15.96 -0.60 -5.06
CA HIS A 93 15.65 0.80 -4.73
C HIS A 93 15.47 1.63 -6.00
N SER A 94 16.35 1.50 -6.99
CA SER A 94 16.22 2.25 -8.24
C SER A 94 14.98 1.89 -9.05
N ARG A 95 14.53 0.64 -8.99
CA ARG A 95 13.32 0.17 -9.67
C ARG A 95 12.08 0.82 -9.04
N VAL A 96 11.98 0.75 -7.71
CA VAL A 96 10.88 1.36 -6.95
C VAL A 96 10.87 2.88 -7.10
N MET A 97 12.03 3.53 -7.01
CA MET A 97 12.13 4.99 -7.22
C MET A 97 11.80 5.40 -8.66
N GLY A 98 12.11 4.56 -9.65
CA GLY A 98 11.71 4.78 -11.04
C GLY A 98 10.20 4.74 -11.23
N ALA A 99 9.53 3.73 -10.65
CA ALA A 99 8.08 3.63 -10.68
C ALA A 99 7.40 4.75 -9.88
N PHE A 100 7.96 5.13 -8.72
CA PHE A 100 7.47 6.26 -7.94
C PHE A 100 7.53 7.57 -8.73
N ALA A 101 8.55 7.78 -9.55
CA ALA A 101 8.67 9.00 -10.37
C ALA A 101 7.65 9.09 -11.52
N ASP A 102 6.82 8.07 -11.73
CA ASP A 102 5.81 8.06 -12.78
C ASP A 102 4.79 9.22 -12.62
N PRO A 103 4.51 9.99 -13.69
CA PRO A 103 3.60 11.14 -13.60
C PRO A 103 2.17 10.80 -13.15
N HIS A 104 1.67 9.61 -13.50
CA HIS A 104 0.33 9.18 -13.09
C HIS A 104 0.30 8.89 -11.59
N LEU A 105 1.28 8.13 -11.08
CA LEU A 105 1.42 7.91 -9.64
C LEU A 105 1.58 9.23 -8.88
N GLN A 106 2.45 10.12 -9.36
CA GLN A 106 2.66 11.44 -8.75
C GLN A 106 1.40 12.31 -8.73
N SER A 107 0.47 12.10 -9.66
CA SER A 107 -0.80 12.85 -9.69
C SER A 107 -1.72 12.54 -8.51
N PHE A 108 -1.56 11.37 -7.87
CA PHE A 108 -2.32 11.02 -6.66
C PHE A 108 -1.77 11.67 -5.39
N LEU A 109 -0.57 12.27 -5.42
CA LEU A 109 0.16 12.62 -4.20
C LEU A 109 0.11 14.11 -3.88
N GLU A 110 -0.10 14.41 -2.60
CA GLU A 110 0.21 15.71 -2.01
C GLU A 110 1.63 15.65 -1.42
N ARG A 111 2.52 16.53 -1.91
CA ARG A 111 3.85 16.72 -1.32
C ARG A 111 3.78 17.79 -0.25
N ARG A 112 3.99 17.39 1.01
CA ARG A 112 4.00 18.32 2.14
C ARG A 112 5.38 18.96 2.34
N ASP A 113 5.38 20.15 2.94
CA ASP A 113 6.61 20.94 3.20
C ASP A 113 7.60 20.22 4.13
N ASP A 114 7.12 19.26 4.92
CA ASP A 114 7.92 18.42 5.83
C ASP A 114 8.47 17.14 5.16
N GLY A 115 8.21 16.97 3.87
CA GLY A 115 8.61 15.81 3.08
C GLY A 115 7.72 14.59 3.28
N GLU A 116 6.60 14.70 4.01
CA GLU A 116 5.63 13.61 4.13
C GLU A 116 4.91 13.36 2.80
N LEU A 117 4.75 12.07 2.50
CA LEU A 117 3.89 11.59 1.44
C LEU A 117 2.48 11.39 1.97
N ARG A 118 1.53 11.92 1.21
CA ARG A 118 0.09 11.69 1.39
C ARG A 118 -0.55 11.50 0.03
N ILE A 119 -1.58 10.67 -0.02
CA ILE A 119 -2.52 10.71 -1.13
C ILE A 119 -3.32 12.01 -0.97
N ASP A 120 -3.43 12.79 -2.05
CA ASP A 120 -4.31 13.96 -2.08
C ASP A 120 -5.74 13.48 -1.81
N PRO A 121 -6.44 14.03 -0.79
CA PRO A 121 -7.81 13.62 -0.47
C PRO A 121 -8.77 13.67 -1.65
N VAL A 122 -8.55 14.55 -2.64
CA VAL A 122 -9.37 14.65 -3.86
C VAL A 122 -9.17 13.44 -4.77
N HIS A 123 -7.99 12.83 -4.74
CA HIS A 123 -7.59 11.70 -5.59
C HIS A 123 -7.61 10.35 -4.86
N LEU A 124 -8.05 10.29 -3.60
CA LEU A 124 -8.04 9.05 -2.83
C LEU A 124 -8.90 7.95 -3.45
N GLN A 125 -10.07 8.30 -3.98
CA GLN A 125 -10.93 7.32 -4.66
C GLN A 125 -10.26 6.80 -5.93
N ASP A 126 -9.67 7.67 -6.75
CA ASP A 126 -8.95 7.28 -7.96
C ASP A 126 -7.75 6.38 -7.64
N ALA A 127 -7.04 6.65 -6.54
CA ALA A 127 -5.93 5.85 -6.05
C ALA A 127 -6.38 4.44 -5.62
N MET A 128 -7.47 4.34 -4.86
CA MET A 128 -8.08 3.06 -4.45
C MET A 128 -8.54 2.25 -5.67
N ASP A 129 -9.20 2.88 -6.64
CA ASP A 129 -9.66 2.20 -7.85
C ASP A 129 -8.48 1.77 -8.76
N PHE A 130 -7.38 2.54 -8.77
CA PHE A 130 -6.18 2.22 -9.53
C PHE A 130 -5.46 0.99 -8.98
N CYS A 131 -5.29 0.88 -7.66
CA CYS A 131 -4.65 -0.28 -7.03
C CYS A 131 -5.62 -1.45 -6.78
N GLY A 132 -6.93 -1.22 -6.82
CA GLY A 132 -7.94 -2.24 -6.55
C GLY A 132 -8.10 -2.58 -5.07
N VAL A 133 -7.80 -1.63 -4.19
CA VAL A 133 -7.91 -1.77 -2.73
C VAL A 133 -8.70 -0.61 -2.15
N TRP A 134 -9.71 -0.93 -1.32
CA TRP A 134 -10.60 0.05 -0.72
C TRP A 134 -10.51 0.03 0.80
N LEU A 135 -10.48 1.22 1.38
CA LEU A 135 -10.55 1.41 2.83
C LEU A 135 -11.90 0.91 3.37
N GLU A 136 -11.95 0.55 4.64
CA GLU A 136 -13.18 0.06 5.28
C GLU A 136 -14.36 1.04 5.08
N GLY A 137 -15.45 0.53 4.50
CA GLY A 137 -16.65 1.31 4.21
C GLY A 137 -16.65 2.04 2.86
N GLU A 138 -15.55 2.00 2.10
CA GLU A 138 -15.46 2.53 0.73
C GLU A 138 -15.76 1.41 -0.30
N ALA A 139 -16.09 1.80 -1.53
CA ALA A 139 -16.41 0.88 -2.62
C ALA A 139 -15.83 1.38 -3.96
N PRO A 140 -15.65 0.49 -4.96
CA PRO A 140 -15.26 0.90 -6.32
C PRO A 140 -16.24 1.92 -6.91
N LEU A 141 -15.73 2.91 -7.66
CA LEU A 141 -16.60 3.77 -8.48
C LEU A 141 -17.21 3.00 -9.67
N THR A 142 -16.49 1.99 -10.16
CA THR A 142 -16.84 1.19 -11.33
C THR A 142 -16.24 -0.21 -11.22
N ASP A 143 -16.90 -1.18 -11.83
CA ASP A 143 -16.40 -2.57 -11.94
C ASP A 143 -15.30 -2.70 -13.03
N GLU A 144 -15.02 -1.62 -13.77
CA GLU A 144 -13.99 -1.55 -14.81
C GLU A 144 -12.70 -0.87 -14.31
N ALA A 145 -11.55 -1.22 -14.89
CA ALA A 145 -10.29 -0.57 -14.54
C ALA A 145 -10.34 0.95 -14.82
N VAL A 146 -10.05 1.76 -13.80
CA VAL A 146 -10.05 3.23 -13.90
C VAL A 146 -8.78 3.70 -14.59
N TYR A 147 -8.84 3.87 -15.91
CA TYR A 147 -7.81 4.55 -16.70
C TYR A 147 -8.20 6.02 -16.89
N ILE A 148 -7.88 6.88 -15.92
CA ILE A 148 -7.92 8.32 -16.19
C ILE A 148 -6.57 8.69 -16.83
N ALA A 149 -6.48 8.49 -18.15
CA ALA A 149 -5.54 9.26 -18.94
C ALA A 149 -5.96 10.74 -18.79
N GLY A 150 -5.23 11.48 -17.94
CA GLY A 150 -5.46 12.91 -17.76
C GLY A 150 -5.51 13.63 -19.12
N PRO A 151 -6.29 14.71 -19.26
CA PRO A 151 -6.41 15.45 -20.50
C PRO A 151 -5.10 16.18 -20.79
N GLY A 152 -4.13 15.49 -21.41
CA GLY A 152 -2.80 16.06 -21.63
C GLY A 152 -1.85 15.28 -22.54
N TYR A 153 -2.12 14.02 -22.90
CA TYR A 153 -1.27 13.29 -23.85
C TYR A 153 -1.95 13.18 -25.21
N ARG A 154 -1.50 14.03 -26.14
CA ARG A 154 -1.60 13.85 -27.60
C ARG A 154 -0.21 13.87 -28.20
#